data_AF-A0A5J5AQX5-F1
#
_entry.id   AF-A0A5J5AQX5-F1
#
_cell.length_a   1.000
_cell.length_b   1.000
_cell.length_c   1.000
_cell.angle_alpha   90.00
_cell.angle_beta   90.00
_cell.angle_gamma   90.00
#
_symmetry.space_group_name_H-M   'P 1'
#
loop_
_entity.id
_entity.type
_entity.pdbx_description
1 polymer ?
#
loop_
_entity_poly.entity_id
_entity_poly.type
_entity_poly.pdbx_seq_one_letter_code
_entity_poly.pdbx_strand_id
1 'polypeptide(L)'
;MAGGTASEALRDRVSRLENFVGVPEDDGAVPLSVSTEQHAIELVDLRRTLDDFMTESSARITNIMEDVMSLTDVVKINLKSLEDEVVGSTSSTNKKKNNGGKKAKDGQSRDAKK
;
A
#
# COMPACT_ATOMS: atom_id res chain seq x y z
N MET A 1 -25.07 19.12 -26.25
CA MET A 1 -25.33 17.89 -27.03
C MET A 1 -24.30 17.85 -28.16
N ALA A 2 -23.34 16.92 -28.13
CA ALA A 2 -22.25 16.89 -29.13
C ALA A 2 -21.82 15.47 -29.55
N GLY A 3 -22.59 14.44 -29.17
CA GLY A 3 -22.25 13.03 -29.46
C GLY A 3 -22.81 12.49 -30.79
N GLY A 4 -23.91 13.05 -31.30
CA GLY A 4 -24.66 12.45 -32.42
C GLY A 4 -23.93 12.50 -33.77
N THR A 5 -23.25 13.61 -34.08
CA THR A 5 -22.66 13.81 -35.42
C THR A 5 -21.53 12.86 -35.74
N ALA A 6 -20.71 12.50 -34.75
CA ALA A 6 -19.59 11.58 -34.94
C ALA A 6 -20.06 10.12 -35.06
N SER A 7 -21.04 9.69 -34.25
CA SER A 7 -21.57 8.33 -34.30
C SER A 7 -22.42 8.07 -35.54
N GLU A 8 -23.24 9.04 -35.96
CA GLU A 8 -24.01 8.96 -37.22
C GLU A 8 -23.09 8.89 -38.44
N ALA A 9 -22.07 9.76 -38.50
CA ALA A 9 -21.08 9.72 -39.58
C ALA A 9 -20.26 8.41 -39.60
N LEU A 10 -20.00 7.80 -38.44
CA LEU A 10 -19.35 6.50 -38.37
C LEU A 10 -20.27 5.39 -38.90
N ARG A 11 -21.54 5.38 -38.48
CA ARG A 11 -22.56 4.40 -38.91
C ARG A 11 -22.80 4.44 -40.42
N ASP A 12 -22.99 5.64 -40.97
CA ASP A 12 -23.15 5.89 -42.41
C ASP A 12 -21.90 5.47 -43.23
N ARG A 13 -20.69 5.62 -42.66
CA ARG A 13 -19.46 5.08 -43.26
C ARG A 13 -19.38 3.56 -43.22
N VAL A 14 -19.78 2.92 -42.12
CA VAL A 14 -19.80 1.44 -42.00
C VAL A 14 -20.80 0.85 -42.99
N SER A 15 -22.03 1.37 -43.05
CA SER A 15 -23.05 0.87 -43.98
C SER A 15 -22.71 1.09 -45.45
N ARG A 16 -21.99 2.16 -45.81
CA ARG A 16 -21.43 2.28 -47.17
C ARG A 16 -20.32 1.26 -47.46
N LEU A 17 -19.54 0.86 -46.46
CA LEU A 17 -18.51 -0.17 -46.60
C LEU A 17 -19.13 -1.55 -46.81
N GLU A 18 -20.14 -1.91 -46.00
CA GLU A 18 -20.90 -3.17 -46.14
C GLU A 18 -21.51 -3.32 -47.53
N ASN A 19 -22.16 -2.27 -48.04
CA ASN A 19 -22.75 -2.26 -49.37
C ASN A 19 -21.71 -2.32 -50.52
N PHE A 20 -20.45 -1.92 -50.26
CA PHE A 20 -19.37 -1.95 -51.25
C PHE A 20 -18.63 -3.30 -51.28
N VAL A 21 -18.41 -3.89 -50.10
CA VAL A 21 -17.70 -5.17 -49.96
C VAL A 21 -18.64 -6.37 -50.21
N GLY A 22 -19.92 -6.20 -49.93
CA GLY A 22 -20.87 -7.31 -49.79
C GLY A 22 -20.71 -8.04 -48.46
N VAL A 23 -21.74 -8.75 -48.03
CA VAL A 23 -21.58 -9.74 -46.96
C VAL A 23 -20.87 -10.95 -47.58
N PRO A 24 -19.76 -11.46 -47.02
CA PRO A 24 -19.14 -12.69 -47.48
C PRO A 24 -20.18 -13.83 -47.49
N GLU A 25 -20.19 -14.69 -48.52
CA GLU A 25 -21.18 -15.78 -48.67
C GLU A 25 -21.02 -16.93 -47.65
N ASP A 26 -20.29 -16.70 -46.55
CA ASP A 26 -20.13 -17.67 -45.46
C ASP A 26 -21.31 -17.55 -44.48
N ASP A 27 -21.92 -18.69 -44.14
CA ASP A 27 -23.20 -18.81 -43.40
C ASP A 27 -23.11 -18.31 -41.93
N GLY A 28 -21.91 -17.90 -41.49
CA GLY A 28 -21.63 -17.27 -40.20
C GLY A 28 -21.17 -15.81 -40.25
N ALA A 29 -21.12 -15.17 -41.44
CA ALA A 29 -20.59 -13.82 -41.59
C ALA A 29 -21.55 -12.73 -41.06
N VAL A 30 -21.24 -12.17 -39.89
CA VAL A 30 -22.01 -11.08 -39.28
C VAL A 30 -21.74 -9.74 -39.99
N PRO A 31 -22.77 -8.92 -40.30
CA PRO A 31 -22.58 -7.59 -40.87
C PRO A 31 -21.68 -6.68 -40.00
N LEU A 32 -20.84 -5.86 -40.63
CA LEU A 32 -19.91 -4.95 -39.94
C LEU A 32 -20.63 -3.97 -39.01
N SER A 33 -21.85 -3.54 -39.36
CA SER A 33 -22.71 -2.69 -38.53
C SER A 33 -23.09 -3.36 -37.22
N VAL A 34 -23.50 -4.64 -37.27
CA VAL A 34 -23.86 -5.44 -36.10
C VAL A 34 -22.62 -5.73 -35.24
N SER A 35 -21.48 -6.08 -35.85
CA SER A 35 -20.20 -6.24 -35.15
C SER A 35 -19.74 -4.92 -34.49
N THR A 36 -19.87 -3.79 -35.17
CA THR A 36 -19.49 -2.47 -34.63
C THR A 36 -20.38 -2.05 -33.47
N GLU A 37 -21.69 -2.32 -33.55
CA GLU A 37 -22.64 -2.06 -32.47
C GLU A 37 -22.35 -2.93 -31.24
N GLN A 38 -22.08 -4.22 -31.44
CA GLN A 38 -21.67 -5.14 -30.38
C GLN A 38 -20.37 -4.71 -29.69
N HIS A 39 -19.33 -4.34 -30.46
CA HIS A 39 -18.07 -3.84 -29.88
C HIS A 39 -18.25 -2.50 -29.14
N ALA A 40 -19.20 -1.66 -29.54
CA ALA A 40 -19.51 -0.44 -28.79
C ALA A 40 -20.10 -0.74 -27.39
N ILE A 41 -20.92 -1.79 -27.28
CA ILE A 41 -21.45 -2.28 -25.99
C ILE A 41 -20.31 -2.85 -25.14
N GLU A 42 -19.48 -3.73 -25.71
CA GLU A 42 -18.34 -4.35 -25.01
C GLU A 42 -17.35 -3.29 -24.47
N LEU A 43 -17.11 -2.20 -25.19
CA LEU A 43 -16.29 -1.09 -24.71
C LEU A 43 -16.92 -0.30 -23.56
N VAL A 44 -18.25 -0.21 -23.50
CA VAL A 44 -18.98 0.42 -22.38
C VAL A 44 -18.90 -0.47 -21.13
N ASP A 45 -19.10 -1.78 -21.29
CA ASP A 45 -19.03 -2.74 -20.18
C ASP A 45 -17.59 -2.90 -19.65
N LEU A 46 -16.59 -2.92 -20.55
CA LEU A 46 -15.17 -2.92 -20.16
C LEU A 46 -14.81 -1.64 -19.41
N ARG A 47 -15.26 -0.47 -19.89
CA ARG A 47 -15.05 0.80 -19.18
C ARG A 47 -15.64 0.76 -17.78
N ARG A 48 -16.89 0.31 -17.64
CA ARG A 48 -17.54 0.16 -16.33
C ARG A 48 -16.75 -0.76 -15.40
N THR A 49 -16.29 -1.90 -15.92
CA THR A 49 -15.47 -2.86 -15.16
C THR A 49 -14.17 -2.23 -14.67
N LEU A 50 -13.52 -1.39 -15.49
CA LEU A 50 -12.33 -0.65 -15.11
C LEU A 50 -12.62 0.46 -14.08
N ASP A 51 -13.70 1.22 -14.24
CA ASP A 51 -14.11 2.27 -13.30
C ASP A 51 -14.45 1.67 -11.92
N ASP A 52 -15.15 0.53 -11.87
CA ASP A 52 -15.46 -0.23 -10.65
C ASP A 52 -14.17 -0.77 -10.00
N PHE A 53 -13.26 -1.39 -10.78
CA PHE A 53 -11.96 -1.89 -10.29
C PHE A 53 -11.07 -0.79 -9.71
N MET A 54 -10.99 0.36 -10.39
CA MET A 54 -10.21 1.51 -9.90
C MET A 54 -10.79 2.09 -8.61
N THR A 55 -12.12 2.09 -8.47
CA THR A 55 -12.81 2.54 -7.25
C THR A 55 -12.55 1.58 -6.08
N GLU A 56 -12.73 0.28 -6.29
CA GLU A 56 -12.53 -0.73 -5.24
C GLU A 56 -11.06 -0.82 -4.80
N SER A 57 -10.13 -0.84 -5.74
CA SER A 57 -8.69 -0.88 -5.44
C SER A 57 -8.23 0.37 -4.68
N SER A 58 -8.70 1.57 -5.05
CA SER A 58 -8.40 2.81 -4.33
C SER A 58 -8.87 2.77 -2.86
N ALA A 59 -10.09 2.27 -2.62
CA ALA A 59 -10.61 2.08 -1.27
C ALA A 59 -9.78 1.07 -0.46
N ARG A 60 -9.43 -0.09 -1.05
CA ARG A 60 -8.59 -1.11 -0.41
C ARG A 60 -7.19 -0.59 -0.07
N ILE A 61 -6.56 0.16 -0.98
CA ILE A 61 -5.23 0.77 -0.77
C ILE A 61 -5.29 1.80 0.37
N THR A 62 -6.36 2.60 0.45
CA THR A 62 -6.57 3.57 1.53
C THR A 62 -6.61 2.86 2.89
N ASN A 63 -7.43 1.82 3.02
CA ASN A 63 -7.53 1.06 4.27
C ASN A 63 -6.19 0.40 4.67
N ILE A 64 -5.46 -0.17 3.72
CA ILE A 64 -4.13 -0.75 3.97
C ILE A 64 -3.14 0.33 4.45
N MET A 65 -3.22 1.55 3.91
CA MET A 65 -2.37 2.66 4.34
C MET A 65 -2.70 3.10 5.77
N GLU A 66 -3.98 3.14 6.15
CA GLU A 66 -4.43 3.41 7.52
C GLU A 66 -3.94 2.32 8.50
N ASP A 67 -4.08 1.04 8.15
CA ASP A 67 -3.57 -0.09 8.94
C ASP A 67 -2.05 -0.02 9.16
N VAL A 68 -1.29 0.31 8.10
CA VAL A 68 0.18 0.46 8.17
C VAL A 68 0.58 1.65 9.03
N MET A 69 -0.14 2.77 8.98
CA MET A 69 0.10 3.92 9.86
C MET A 69 -0.19 3.56 11.33
N SER A 70 -1.31 2.90 11.59
CA SER A 70 -1.70 2.41 12.93
C SER A 70 -0.65 1.47 13.52
N LEU A 71 -0.21 0.46 12.75
CA LEU A 71 0.86 -0.46 13.12
C LEU A 71 2.17 0.28 13.41
N THR A 72 2.51 1.27 12.58
CA THR A 72 3.72 2.09 12.76
C THR A 72 3.69 2.84 14.10
N ASP A 73 2.55 3.38 14.51
CA ASP A 73 2.41 4.09 15.79
C ASP A 73 2.42 3.14 17.00
N VAL A 74 1.79 1.96 16.90
CA VAL A 74 1.91 0.90 17.91
C VAL A 74 3.38 0.49 18.10
N VAL A 75 4.13 0.28 17.01
CA VAL A 75 5.55 -0.07 17.08
C VAL A 75 6.39 1.06 17.71
N LYS A 76 6.14 2.33 17.39
CA LYS A 76 6.80 3.48 18.04
C LYS A 76 6.55 3.50 19.55
N ILE A 77 5.32 3.23 20.00
CA ILE A 77 4.96 3.23 21.43
C ILE A 77 5.70 2.09 22.14
N ASN A 78 5.68 0.88 21.58
CA ASN A 78 6.35 -0.29 22.15
C ASN A 78 7.88 -0.08 22.25
N LEU A 79 8.50 0.52 21.23
CA LEU A 79 9.93 0.84 21.25
C LEU A 79 10.30 1.85 22.33
N LYS A 80 9.48 2.90 22.54
CA LYS A 80 9.68 3.86 23.64
C LYS A 80 9.55 3.21 25.01
N SER A 81 8.54 2.36 25.20
CA SER A 81 8.37 1.62 26.46
C SER A 81 9.58 0.74 26.76
N LEU A 82 10.15 0.08 25.74
CA LEU A 82 11.36 -0.73 25.88
C LEU A 82 12.60 0.12 26.19
N GLU A 83 12.73 1.30 25.58
CA GLU A 83 13.79 2.27 25.89
C GLU A 83 13.71 2.73 27.36
N ASP A 84 12.51 3.11 27.82
CA ASP A 84 12.26 3.52 29.21
C ASP A 84 12.58 2.39 30.22
N GLU A 85 12.20 1.15 29.93
CA GLU A 85 12.52 -0.03 30.75
C GLU A 85 14.03 -0.28 30.87
N VAL A 86 14.79 -0.12 29.77
CA VAL A 86 16.25 -0.29 29.75
C VAL A 86 16.95 0.83 30.51
N VAL A 87 16.50 2.07 30.39
CA VAL A 87 17.03 3.23 31.14
C VAL A 87 16.69 3.12 32.64
N GLY A 88 15.49 2.69 32.99
CA GLY A 88 15.09 2.40 34.38
C GLY A 88 15.91 1.28 35.02
N SER A 89 16.22 0.24 34.25
CA SER A 89 17.03 -0.90 34.70
C SER A 89 18.50 -0.52 34.94
N THR A 90 19.11 0.24 34.02
CA THR A 90 20.52 0.65 34.12
C THR A 90 20.75 1.68 35.24
N SER A 91 19.84 2.64 35.43
CA SER A 91 19.90 3.61 36.53
C SER A 91 19.75 2.96 37.92
N SER A 92 18.92 1.91 38.04
CA SER A 92 18.78 1.11 39.27
C SER A 92 20.05 0.34 39.65
N THR A 93 20.83 -0.10 38.65
CA THR A 93 22.06 -0.88 38.86
C THR A 93 23.20 -0.05 39.48
N ASN A 94 23.25 1.26 39.19
CA ASN A 94 24.33 2.14 39.64
C ASN A 94 24.25 2.58 41.11
N LYS A 95 23.11 2.35 41.79
CA LYS A 95 22.90 2.83 43.18
C LYS A 95 23.52 1.94 44.27
N LYS A 96 24.02 0.74 43.92
CA LYS A 96 24.50 -0.27 44.91
C LYS A 96 26.02 -0.34 45.12
N LYS A 97 26.82 0.57 44.54
CA LYS A 97 28.30 0.54 44.64
C LYS A 97 28.98 1.62 45.50
N ASN A 98 28.25 2.62 46.02
CA ASN A 98 28.83 3.73 46.81
C ASN A 98 28.49 3.68 48.32
N ASN A 99 28.61 2.50 48.95
CA ASN A 99 28.70 2.42 50.42
C ASN A 99 29.51 1.18 50.83
N GLY A 100 30.79 1.39 51.18
CA GLY A 100 31.70 0.29 51.52
C GLY A 100 33.21 0.59 51.58
N GLY A 101 33.64 1.82 51.30
CA GLY A 101 35.06 2.20 51.27
C GLY A 101 35.71 2.45 52.63
N LYS A 102 35.77 1.47 53.55
CA LYS A 102 36.63 1.57 54.76
C LYS A 102 37.11 0.25 55.37
N LYS A 103 38.02 -0.44 54.66
CA LYS A 103 38.99 -1.47 55.10
C LYS A 103 40.14 -1.44 54.07
N ALA A 104 41.42 -1.72 54.32
CA ALA A 104 42.26 -1.97 55.52
C ALA A 104 43.76 -1.84 55.06
N LYS A 105 44.86 -2.14 55.77
CA LYS A 105 45.19 -2.66 57.13
C LYS A 105 46.70 -2.36 57.44
N ASP A 106 47.13 -2.54 58.70
CA ASP A 106 48.47 -2.89 59.24
C ASP A 106 49.83 -2.38 58.67
N GLY A 107 50.79 -2.12 59.57
CA GLY A 107 52.21 -1.86 59.25
C GLY A 107 52.94 -1.00 60.30
N GLN A 108 53.07 -1.47 61.55
CA GLN A 108 54.30 -2.12 62.07
C GLN A 108 55.50 -1.17 62.30
N SER A 109 55.81 -0.87 63.57
CA SER A 109 57.18 -0.94 64.07
C SER A 109 57.19 -1.26 65.57
N ARG A 110 58.09 -2.15 65.97
CA ARG A 110 58.43 -2.42 67.38
C ARG A 110 59.86 -1.93 67.55
N ASP A 111 60.09 -0.97 68.45
CA ASP A 111 61.39 -0.86 69.11
C ASP A 111 61.22 -0.20 70.48
N ALA A 112 61.54 -0.97 71.51
CA ALA A 112 61.69 -0.50 72.88
C ALA A 112 62.92 -1.23 73.45
N LYS A 113 64.06 -0.54 73.47
CA LYS A 113 65.28 -1.12 74.04
C LYS A 113 66.21 -0.07 74.65
N LYS A 114 66.20 -0.10 75.99
CA LYS A 114 67.19 0.42 76.93
C LYS A 114 67.20 1.93 77.20
#